data_AF-A0A838FE72-F1
#
_entry.id   AF-A0A838FE72-F1
#
_cell.length_a   1.000
_cell.length_b   1.000
_cell.length_c   1.000
_cell.angle_alpha   90.00
_cell.angle_beta   90.00
_cell.angle_gamma   90.00
#
_symmetry.space_group_name_H-M   'P 1'
#
loop_
_entity.id
_entity.type
_entity.pdbx_description
1 polymer ?
#
loop_
_entity_poly.entity_id
_entity_poly.type
_entity_poly.pdbx_seq_one_letter_code
_entity_poly.pdbx_strand_id
1 'polypeptide(L)'
;YASTIGLDAVGESPYAGSEPHYLLAAHSLVEDGDLDVLDDYRARAADVFSLGPLEPRGLLRGARLVEPYAAGLPLVVAPAYAIGGAVGVEVLLAAIGALGGALAYLLALRVVPDPWALGTSVAVALAPPAIAYGSAVYPEPVCATVLVGAALLAVHLDERPTRSGALACFGLLALVPWLAVELVPAGLVIAVAAWRSLGRSRRTLLRLLGLELVAISATVLFVVSGMLYGGLTPYAAEAPGESPAATSYPLIYAGRAYRLVALLVDRELGLLRWAPVLALALAGLWLLWRGRRQGLARAVPGYRELERTGGLCAVSCGATLAVAAFLVPTVSGPWFPARHLFAVVPLMVPLAALGARRTPRVAAALGFLTLAASVWLYLDVRIGNGGLAADRPDAPWGPLEALFPSFGQTPGPYVLAAVLGVAVVAVLVLDARRSRAREVMSS
;
A
#
# COMPACT_ATOMS: atom_id res chain seq x y z
N TYR A 1 -15.10 7.50 -6.61
CA TYR A 1 -15.12 6.35 -5.69
C TYR A 1 -16.53 5.98 -5.28
N ALA A 2 -17.45 6.89 -4.91
CA ALA A 2 -18.84 6.48 -4.64
C ALA A 2 -19.50 5.66 -5.78
N SER A 3 -19.13 5.91 -7.04
CA SER A 3 -19.60 5.14 -8.19
C SER A 3 -19.13 3.68 -8.24
N THR A 4 -18.16 3.28 -7.40
CA THR A 4 -17.63 1.91 -7.32
C THR A 4 -18.34 1.05 -6.28
N ILE A 5 -19.30 1.62 -5.54
CA ILE A 5 -20.12 0.92 -4.55
C ILE A 5 -20.97 -0.14 -5.27
N GLY A 6 -20.97 -1.35 -4.72
CA GLY A 6 -21.64 -2.52 -5.28
C GLY A 6 -21.17 -2.88 -6.69
N LEU A 7 -19.89 -2.68 -7.01
CA LEU A 7 -19.28 -3.32 -8.18
C LEU A 7 -18.93 -4.77 -7.86
N ASP A 8 -19.20 -5.67 -8.80
CA ASP A 8 -18.98 -7.09 -8.58
C ASP A 8 -17.48 -7.43 -8.55
N ALA A 9 -17.09 -8.19 -7.54
CA ALA A 9 -15.73 -8.71 -7.39
C ALA A 9 -15.53 -9.97 -8.25
N VAL A 10 -16.48 -10.91 -8.22
CA VAL A 10 -16.44 -12.16 -9.00
C VAL A 10 -17.87 -12.59 -9.35
N GLY A 11 -18.16 -12.77 -10.65
CA GLY A 11 -19.51 -13.15 -11.10
C GLY A 11 -20.54 -12.12 -10.63
N GLU A 12 -21.57 -12.58 -9.92
CA GLU A 12 -22.61 -11.73 -9.30
C GLU A 12 -22.32 -11.42 -7.81
N SER A 13 -21.12 -11.72 -7.32
CA SER A 13 -20.72 -11.45 -5.92
C SER A 13 -20.10 -10.05 -5.81
N PRO A 14 -20.60 -9.18 -4.91
CA PRO A 14 -19.96 -7.90 -4.63
C PRO A 14 -18.62 -8.06 -3.90
N TYR A 15 -18.37 -9.19 -3.25
CA TYR A 15 -17.19 -9.42 -2.42
C TYR A 15 -16.43 -10.67 -2.83
N ALA A 16 -15.10 -10.63 -2.69
CA ALA A 16 -14.24 -11.77 -2.93
C ALA A 16 -13.06 -11.84 -1.96
N GLY A 17 -12.41 -13.01 -1.93
CA GLY A 17 -11.17 -13.21 -1.19
C GLY A 17 -11.30 -13.01 0.30
N SER A 18 -10.72 -11.93 0.82
CA SER A 18 -10.72 -11.65 2.26
C SER A 18 -11.79 -10.65 2.69
N GLU A 19 -12.48 -9.99 1.75
CA GLU A 19 -13.54 -9.01 2.06
C GLU A 19 -14.67 -9.60 2.91
N PRO A 20 -15.21 -10.81 2.61
CA PRO A 20 -16.28 -11.40 3.40
C PRO A 20 -15.89 -11.61 4.87
N HIS A 21 -14.63 -11.98 5.13
CA HIS A 21 -14.13 -12.20 6.49
C HIS A 21 -14.00 -10.88 7.28
N TYR A 22 -13.64 -9.77 6.63
CA TYR A 22 -13.62 -8.46 7.28
C TYR A 22 -15.03 -7.95 7.60
N LEU A 23 -15.98 -8.18 6.70
CA LEU A 23 -17.39 -7.85 6.93
C LEU A 23 -18.01 -8.70 8.03
N LEU A 24 -17.70 -10.00 8.08
CA LEU A 24 -18.14 -10.90 9.15
C LEU A 24 -17.59 -10.46 10.50
N ALA A 25 -16.31 -10.12 10.58
CA ALA A 25 -15.73 -9.60 11.83
C ALA A 25 -16.34 -8.24 12.24
N ALA A 26 -16.72 -7.39 11.30
CA ALA A 26 -17.44 -6.15 11.60
C ALA A 26 -18.88 -6.40 12.06
N HIS A 27 -19.54 -7.44 11.52
CA HIS A 27 -20.86 -7.88 11.96
C HIS A 27 -20.84 -8.37 13.41
N SER A 28 -19.94 -9.30 13.74
CA SER A 28 -19.72 -9.80 15.12
C SER A 28 -19.44 -8.66 16.11
N LEU A 29 -18.61 -7.68 15.72
CA LEU A 29 -18.33 -6.51 16.57
C LEU A 29 -19.57 -5.65 16.86
N VAL A 30 -20.53 -5.60 15.94
CA VAL A 30 -21.73 -4.76 16.07
C VAL A 30 -22.85 -5.50 16.79
N GLU A 31 -23.05 -6.78 16.50
CA GLU A 31 -24.11 -7.60 17.12
C GLU A 31 -23.68 -8.10 18.51
N ASP A 32 -22.47 -8.65 18.63
CA ASP A 32 -22.02 -9.39 19.82
C ASP A 32 -20.97 -8.62 20.64
N GLY A 33 -20.33 -7.62 20.03
CA GLY A 33 -19.33 -6.78 20.71
C GLY A 33 -17.95 -7.42 20.84
N ASP A 34 -17.68 -8.48 20.07
CA ASP A 34 -16.37 -9.14 20.04
C ASP A 34 -15.93 -9.50 18.59
N LEU A 35 -14.88 -10.32 18.48
CA LEU A 35 -14.29 -10.75 17.19
C LEU A 35 -14.38 -12.28 17.02
N ASP A 36 -15.18 -12.95 17.84
CA ASP A 36 -15.40 -14.37 17.79
C ASP A 36 -16.54 -14.67 16.83
N VAL A 37 -16.20 -15.12 15.62
CA VAL A 37 -17.17 -15.34 14.54
C VAL A 37 -17.72 -16.78 14.52
N LEU A 38 -17.52 -17.55 15.60
CA LEU A 38 -17.87 -18.97 15.63
C LEU A 38 -19.39 -19.20 15.50
N ASP A 39 -20.18 -18.41 16.22
CA ASP A 39 -21.63 -18.45 16.15
C ASP A 39 -22.16 -17.86 14.86
N ASP A 40 -21.54 -16.81 14.32
CA ASP A 40 -21.84 -16.28 12.98
C ASP A 40 -21.75 -17.35 11.89
N TYR A 41 -20.67 -18.15 11.90
CA TYR A 41 -20.51 -19.27 10.99
C TYR A 41 -21.58 -20.34 11.19
N ARG A 42 -21.95 -20.64 12.45
CA ARG A 42 -23.02 -21.60 12.76
C ARG A 42 -24.39 -21.11 12.32
N ALA A 43 -24.62 -19.80 12.42
CA ALA A 43 -25.85 -19.13 12.01
C ALA A 43 -25.90 -18.87 10.49
N ARG A 44 -24.81 -19.16 9.76
CA ARG A 44 -24.65 -18.87 8.33
C ARG A 44 -24.79 -17.38 8.00
N ALA A 45 -24.42 -16.50 8.93
CA ALA A 45 -24.40 -15.05 8.71
C ALA A 45 -23.42 -14.66 7.58
N ALA A 46 -22.35 -15.44 7.40
CA ALA A 46 -21.35 -15.25 6.34
C ALA A 46 -21.88 -15.44 4.91
N ASP A 47 -23.00 -16.15 4.72
CA ASP A 47 -23.58 -16.42 3.41
C ASP A 47 -24.09 -15.13 2.73
N VAL A 48 -24.36 -14.07 3.50
CA VAL A 48 -24.76 -12.76 2.95
C VAL A 48 -23.60 -12.08 2.20
N PHE A 49 -22.36 -12.45 2.52
CA PHE A 49 -21.16 -11.81 1.96
C PHE A 49 -20.45 -12.65 0.89
N SER A 50 -20.97 -13.83 0.52
CA SER A 50 -20.27 -14.70 -0.44
C SER A 50 -21.23 -15.56 -1.26
N LEU A 51 -20.81 -15.92 -2.48
CA LEU A 51 -21.52 -16.87 -3.34
C LEU A 51 -21.27 -18.32 -2.85
N GLY A 52 -21.93 -18.71 -1.76
CA GLY A 52 -21.85 -20.04 -1.17
C GLY A 52 -21.29 -20.04 0.25
N PRO A 53 -21.11 -21.22 0.87
CA PRO A 53 -20.59 -21.32 2.22
C PRO A 53 -19.17 -20.75 2.32
N LEU A 54 -18.99 -19.74 3.17
CA LEU A 54 -17.67 -19.20 3.48
C LEU A 54 -16.94 -20.14 4.44
N GLU A 55 -15.79 -20.66 4.02
CA GLU A 55 -14.96 -21.52 4.88
C GLU A 55 -14.10 -20.66 5.83
N PRO A 56 -14.12 -20.93 7.16
CA PRO A 56 -13.29 -20.20 8.11
C PRO A 56 -11.80 -20.37 7.81
N ARG A 57 -11.01 -19.29 7.93
CA ARG A 57 -9.54 -19.38 7.83
C ARG A 57 -8.86 -19.44 9.18
N GLY A 58 -9.54 -18.96 10.22
CA GLY A 58 -9.08 -19.03 11.60
C GLY A 58 -9.14 -20.44 12.17
N LEU A 59 -8.17 -20.78 13.01
CA LEU A 59 -8.21 -22.00 13.81
C LEU A 59 -9.21 -21.87 14.97
N LEU A 60 -10.04 -22.89 15.17
CA LEU A 60 -10.86 -23.03 16.37
C LEU A 60 -9.97 -23.19 17.60
N ARG A 61 -10.17 -22.33 18.60
CA ARG A 61 -9.37 -22.31 19.83
C ARG A 61 -10.27 -22.31 21.04
N GLY A 62 -10.35 -23.49 21.68
CA GLY A 62 -11.33 -23.72 22.72
C GLY A 62 -12.74 -23.62 22.13
N ALA A 63 -13.51 -22.63 22.60
CA ALA A 63 -14.86 -22.34 22.12
C ALA A 63 -14.94 -21.07 21.25
N ARG A 64 -13.81 -20.59 20.72
CA ARG A 64 -13.73 -19.35 19.93
C ARG A 64 -13.09 -19.57 18.57
N LEU A 65 -13.53 -18.82 17.56
CA LEU A 65 -12.93 -18.77 16.24
C LEU A 65 -12.73 -17.31 15.85
N VAL A 66 -11.46 -16.90 15.76
CA VAL A 66 -11.09 -15.55 15.31
C VAL A 66 -10.36 -15.68 13.98
N GLU A 67 -10.81 -14.91 12.98
CA GLU A 67 -10.17 -14.90 11.66
C GLU A 67 -8.75 -14.34 11.71
N PRO A 68 -7.81 -14.80 10.87
CA PRO A 68 -6.40 -14.42 10.94
C PRO A 68 -6.10 -13.04 10.32
N TYR A 69 -7.05 -12.12 10.44
CA TYR A 69 -6.94 -10.76 9.92
C TYR A 69 -6.79 -9.76 11.06
N ALA A 70 -6.12 -8.64 10.78
CA ALA A 70 -5.90 -7.62 11.81
C ALA A 70 -7.21 -6.92 12.20
N ALA A 71 -7.45 -6.78 13.51
CA ALA A 71 -8.66 -6.20 14.08
C ALA A 71 -8.88 -4.71 13.73
N GLY A 72 -7.85 -4.00 13.25
CA GLY A 72 -7.94 -2.56 13.02
C GLY A 72 -8.96 -2.17 11.95
N LEU A 73 -9.09 -2.93 10.85
CA LEU A 73 -10.08 -2.62 9.83
C LEU A 73 -11.52 -2.81 10.35
N PRO A 74 -11.90 -3.98 10.91
CA PRO A 74 -13.22 -4.17 11.52
C PRO A 74 -13.58 -3.07 12.53
N LEU A 75 -12.64 -2.67 13.41
CA LEU A 75 -12.86 -1.59 14.37
C LEU A 75 -13.11 -0.22 13.72
N VAL A 76 -12.42 0.09 12.63
CA VAL A 76 -12.59 1.35 11.89
C VAL A 76 -13.95 1.37 11.17
N VAL A 77 -14.39 0.24 10.62
CA VAL A 77 -15.61 0.19 9.79
C VAL A 77 -16.88 -0.16 10.57
N ALA A 78 -16.77 -0.72 11.79
CA ALA A 78 -17.91 -1.10 12.62
C ALA A 78 -18.97 -0.01 12.80
N PRO A 79 -18.62 1.29 13.04
CA PRO A 79 -19.64 2.33 13.13
C PRO A 79 -20.41 2.54 11.83
N ALA A 80 -19.75 2.41 10.68
CA ALA A 80 -20.41 2.53 9.38
C ALA A 80 -21.25 1.29 9.05
N TYR A 81 -20.78 0.11 9.46
CA TYR A 81 -21.54 -1.12 9.37
C TYR A 81 -22.82 -1.07 10.21
N ALA A 82 -22.77 -0.56 11.44
CA ALA A 82 -23.95 -0.40 12.29
C ALA A 82 -25.01 0.54 11.71
N ILE A 83 -24.60 1.54 10.92
CA ILE A 83 -25.52 2.53 10.33
C ILE A 83 -26.10 2.05 8.99
N GLY A 84 -25.28 1.41 8.14
CA GLY A 84 -25.63 1.14 6.75
C GLY A 84 -25.21 -0.24 6.22
N GLY A 85 -24.86 -1.18 7.10
CA GLY A 85 -24.33 -2.49 6.74
C GLY A 85 -23.08 -2.39 5.87
N ALA A 86 -22.88 -3.38 5.00
CA ALA A 86 -21.74 -3.43 4.09
C ALA A 86 -21.66 -2.21 3.14
N VAL A 87 -22.79 -1.68 2.68
CA VAL A 87 -22.83 -0.45 1.86
C VAL A 87 -22.30 0.76 2.64
N GLY A 88 -22.65 0.87 3.92
CA GLY A 88 -22.10 1.90 4.82
C GLY A 88 -20.58 1.83 4.91
N VAL A 89 -20.03 0.60 5.01
CA VAL A 89 -18.58 0.35 4.99
C VAL A 89 -17.95 0.82 3.68
N GLU A 90 -18.52 0.45 2.54
CA GLU A 90 -18.02 0.86 1.22
C GLU A 90 -18.01 2.38 1.05
N VAL A 91 -19.06 3.08 1.51
CA VAL A 91 -19.13 4.56 1.51
C VAL A 91 -18.01 5.16 2.35
N LEU A 92 -17.78 4.63 3.56
CA LEU A 92 -16.70 5.08 4.43
C LEU A 92 -15.33 4.89 3.77
N LEU A 93 -15.07 3.72 3.20
CA LEU A 93 -13.81 3.40 2.53
C LEU A 93 -13.59 4.27 1.30
N ALA A 94 -14.65 4.53 0.52
CA ALA A 94 -14.61 5.47 -0.60
C ALA A 94 -14.26 6.91 -0.16
N ALA A 95 -14.80 7.37 0.97
CA ALA A 95 -14.46 8.67 1.54
C ALA A 95 -13.01 8.73 2.03
N ILE A 96 -12.54 7.69 2.72
CA ILE A 96 -11.15 7.57 3.19
C ILE A 96 -10.18 7.56 2.00
N GLY A 97 -10.46 6.76 0.97
CA GLY A 97 -9.63 6.71 -0.24
C GLY A 97 -9.57 8.06 -0.96
N ALA A 98 -10.69 8.79 -1.05
CA ALA A 98 -10.72 10.12 -1.65
C ALA A 98 -9.88 11.13 -0.85
N LEU A 99 -9.95 11.06 0.50
CA LEU A 99 -9.07 11.83 1.38
C LEU A 99 -7.60 11.46 1.15
N GLY A 100 -7.27 10.18 0.99
CA GLY A 100 -5.92 9.72 0.65
C GLY A 100 -5.39 10.33 -0.64
N GLY A 101 -6.23 10.41 -1.68
CA GLY A 101 -5.91 11.09 -2.94
C GLY A 101 -5.65 12.61 -2.76
N ALA A 102 -6.49 13.29 -1.98
CA ALA A 102 -6.30 14.71 -1.67
C ALA A 102 -5.01 14.97 -0.87
N LEU A 103 -4.71 14.13 0.12
CA LEU A 103 -3.47 14.21 0.89
C LEU A 103 -2.24 13.93 0.02
N ALA A 104 -2.34 13.01 -0.94
CA ALA A 104 -1.27 12.75 -1.91
C ALA A 104 -0.98 13.98 -2.79
N TYR A 105 -2.01 14.71 -3.20
CA TYR A 105 -1.86 15.99 -3.90
C TYR A 105 -1.14 17.03 -3.04
N LEU A 106 -1.56 17.21 -1.79
CA LEU A 106 -0.89 18.13 -0.86
C LEU A 106 0.58 17.75 -0.62
N LEU A 107 0.88 16.46 -0.57
CA LEU A 107 2.25 15.96 -0.46
C LEU A 107 3.06 16.19 -1.75
N ALA A 108 2.44 16.04 -2.92
CA ALA A 108 3.08 16.27 -4.22
C ALA A 108 3.43 17.75 -4.43
N LEU A 109 2.60 18.68 -3.93
CA LEU A 109 2.88 20.11 -3.94
C LEU A 109 4.17 20.49 -3.18
N ARG A 110 4.63 19.65 -2.25
CA ARG A 110 5.92 19.84 -1.56
C ARG A 110 7.14 19.50 -2.43
N VAL A 111 6.92 18.89 -3.60
CA VAL A 111 7.98 18.42 -4.50
C VAL A 111 7.92 19.14 -5.84
N VAL A 112 6.73 19.34 -6.40
CA VAL A 112 6.54 20.03 -7.68
C VAL A 112 5.31 20.96 -7.65
N PRO A 113 5.33 22.07 -8.40
CA PRO A 113 4.16 22.92 -8.54
C PRO A 113 3.13 22.32 -9.50
N ASP A 114 1.94 22.91 -9.50
CA ASP A 114 0.95 22.68 -10.54
C ASP A 114 1.45 23.13 -11.92
N PRO A 115 0.99 22.50 -13.02
CA PRO A 115 -0.08 21.50 -13.10
C PRO A 115 0.36 20.04 -12.82
N TRP A 116 1.64 19.81 -12.53
CA TRP A 116 2.20 18.45 -12.43
C TRP A 116 1.71 17.69 -11.19
N ALA A 117 1.62 18.38 -10.05
CA ALA A 117 1.07 17.81 -8.83
C ALA A 117 -0.38 17.40 -9.04
N LEU A 118 -1.26 18.33 -9.43
CA LEU A 118 -2.69 18.04 -9.65
C LEU A 118 -2.90 16.95 -10.71
N GLY A 119 -2.29 17.09 -11.89
CA GLY A 119 -2.49 16.15 -12.99
C GLY A 119 -2.06 14.72 -12.64
N THR A 120 -0.95 14.57 -11.91
CA THR A 120 -0.45 13.26 -11.49
C THR A 120 -1.31 12.70 -10.36
N SER A 121 -1.71 13.52 -9.39
CA SER A 121 -2.60 13.11 -8.30
C SER A 121 -3.94 12.61 -8.83
N VAL A 122 -4.55 13.31 -9.78
CA VAL A 122 -5.81 12.90 -10.41
C VAL A 122 -5.62 11.60 -11.19
N ALA A 123 -4.57 11.50 -12.01
CA ALA A 123 -4.31 10.28 -12.79
C ALA A 123 -4.07 9.04 -11.90
N VAL A 124 -3.39 9.20 -10.77
CA VAL A 124 -3.12 8.10 -9.81
C VAL A 124 -4.35 7.79 -8.96
N ALA A 125 -5.07 8.79 -8.46
CA ALA A 125 -6.28 8.60 -7.66
C ALA A 125 -7.46 8.06 -8.49
N LEU A 126 -7.41 8.16 -9.82
CA LEU A 126 -8.39 7.55 -10.71
C LEU A 126 -7.82 6.37 -11.48
N ALA A 127 -6.64 5.84 -11.12
CA ALA A 127 -6.06 4.68 -11.78
C ALA A 127 -6.86 3.40 -11.48
N PRO A 128 -6.74 2.33 -12.30
CA PRO A 128 -7.54 1.12 -12.11
C PRO A 128 -7.41 0.48 -10.71
N PRO A 129 -6.19 0.36 -10.10
CA PRO A 129 -6.09 -0.11 -8.71
C PRO A 129 -6.85 0.77 -7.72
N ALA A 130 -6.88 2.09 -7.96
CA ALA A 130 -7.55 3.05 -7.10
C ALA A 130 -9.08 2.98 -7.22
N ILE A 131 -9.59 2.63 -8.41
CA ILE A 131 -11.00 2.32 -8.63
C ILE A 131 -11.37 1.00 -7.97
N ALA A 132 -10.58 -0.06 -8.19
CA ALA A 132 -10.86 -1.37 -7.63
C ALA A 132 -10.84 -1.37 -6.09
N TYR A 133 -9.87 -0.70 -5.49
CA TYR A 133 -9.76 -0.55 -4.04
C TYR A 133 -10.52 0.65 -3.47
N GLY A 134 -11.31 1.35 -4.28
CA GLY A 134 -12.03 2.54 -3.86
C GLY A 134 -13.09 2.24 -2.80
N SER A 135 -13.84 1.15 -2.98
CA SER A 135 -14.88 0.66 -2.06
C SER A 135 -14.58 -0.72 -1.48
N ALA A 136 -13.57 -1.44 -1.99
CA ALA A 136 -13.28 -2.80 -1.56
C ALA A 136 -12.87 -2.88 -0.08
N VAL A 137 -13.36 -3.91 0.62
CA VAL A 137 -13.25 -4.05 2.09
C VAL A 137 -11.89 -4.63 2.47
N TYR A 138 -10.90 -3.75 2.45
CA TYR A 138 -9.49 -4.06 2.58
C TYR A 138 -8.80 -3.03 3.49
N PRO A 139 -7.76 -3.41 4.26
CA PRO A 139 -7.03 -2.44 5.09
C PRO A 139 -6.16 -1.48 4.27
N GLU A 140 -5.79 -1.86 3.04
CA GLU A 140 -4.81 -1.17 2.21
C GLU A 140 -5.21 0.29 1.88
N PRO A 141 -6.46 0.63 1.50
CA PRO A 141 -6.90 2.02 1.30
C PRO A 141 -6.81 2.89 2.56
N VAL A 142 -7.17 2.32 3.72
CA VAL A 142 -7.10 3.01 5.02
C VAL A 142 -5.63 3.28 5.36
N CYS A 143 -4.79 2.26 5.24
CA CYS A 143 -3.35 2.38 5.41
C CYS A 143 -2.74 3.40 4.44
N ALA A 144 -3.18 3.44 3.18
CA ALA A 144 -2.69 4.40 2.20
C ALA A 144 -2.90 5.84 2.67
N THR A 145 -4.09 6.12 3.19
CA THR A 145 -4.49 7.43 3.72
C THR A 145 -3.73 7.77 5.00
N VAL A 146 -3.59 6.80 5.91
CA VAL A 146 -2.82 6.94 7.16
C VAL A 146 -1.35 7.25 6.87
N LEU A 147 -0.71 6.50 5.96
CA LEU A 147 0.71 6.66 5.61
C LEU A 147 0.97 7.98 4.90
N VAL A 148 0.15 8.37 3.93
CA VAL A 148 0.32 9.66 3.22
C VAL A 148 0.05 10.85 4.14
N GLY A 149 -0.96 10.77 5.02
CA GLY A 149 -1.24 11.78 6.04
C GLY A 149 -0.10 11.91 7.05
N ALA A 150 0.43 10.78 7.55
CA ALA A 150 1.59 10.78 8.43
C ALA A 150 2.84 11.34 7.75
N ALA A 151 3.08 10.99 6.48
CA ALA A 151 4.21 11.55 5.71
C ALA A 151 4.08 13.06 5.53
N LEU A 152 2.88 13.55 5.20
CA LEU A 152 2.59 14.98 5.09
C LEU A 152 2.84 15.70 6.41
N LEU A 153 2.35 15.16 7.53
CA LEU A 153 2.59 15.74 8.85
C LEU A 153 4.07 15.69 9.24
N ALA A 154 4.79 14.61 8.93
CA ALA A 154 6.23 14.49 9.19
C ALA A 154 7.04 15.57 8.45
N VAL A 155 6.66 15.90 7.22
CA VAL A 155 7.24 17.02 6.45
C VAL A 155 6.91 18.36 7.11
N HIS A 156 5.65 18.59 7.48
CA HIS A 156 5.25 19.84 8.16
C HIS A 156 5.96 20.05 9.50
N LEU A 157 6.22 18.98 10.27
CA LEU A 157 6.94 19.07 11.54
C LEU A 157 8.38 19.55 11.38
N ASP A 158 9.01 19.29 10.23
CA ASP A 158 10.36 19.77 9.91
C ASP A 158 10.40 21.28 9.70
N GLU A 159 9.30 21.86 9.22
CA GLU A 159 9.15 23.30 9.01
C GLU A 159 8.66 24.01 10.28
N ARG A 160 7.59 23.47 10.87
CA ARG A 160 6.85 24.07 11.98
C ARG A 160 6.42 22.98 12.96
N PRO A 161 7.26 22.66 13.95
CA PRO A 161 6.95 21.63 14.92
C PRO A 161 5.84 22.09 15.87
N THR A 162 4.63 21.54 15.69
CA THR A 162 3.47 21.79 16.54
C THR A 162 3.14 20.55 17.39
N ARG A 163 2.52 20.76 18.56
CA ARG A 163 2.11 19.65 19.44
C ARG A 163 1.03 18.79 18.78
N SER A 164 0.01 19.43 18.21
CA SER A 164 -1.08 18.76 17.50
C SER A 164 -0.57 18.01 16.28
N GLY A 165 0.32 18.60 15.48
CA GLY A 165 0.93 17.92 14.33
C GLY A 165 1.76 16.69 14.73
N ALA A 166 2.49 16.76 15.85
CA ALA A 166 3.26 15.63 16.36
C ALA A 166 2.34 14.50 16.84
N LEU A 167 1.34 14.83 17.66
CA LEU A 167 0.37 13.86 18.16
C LEU A 167 -0.44 13.22 17.03
N ALA A 168 -0.89 14.01 16.04
CA ALA A 168 -1.58 13.48 14.87
C ALA A 168 -0.67 12.57 14.04
N CYS A 169 0.59 12.97 13.79
CA CYS A 169 1.54 12.15 13.03
C CYS A 169 1.80 10.80 13.70
N PHE A 170 2.16 10.80 14.99
CA PHE A 170 2.45 9.57 15.72
C PHE A 170 1.18 8.76 16.02
N GLY A 171 0.03 9.42 16.19
CA GLY A 171 -1.26 8.76 16.32
C GLY A 171 -1.65 7.99 15.06
N LEU A 172 -1.49 8.59 13.88
CA LEU A 172 -1.67 7.88 12.60
C LEU A 172 -0.71 6.69 12.48
N LEU A 173 0.57 6.88 12.81
CA LEU A 173 1.57 5.81 12.76
C LEU A 173 1.30 4.68 13.76
N ALA A 174 0.69 5.00 14.90
CA ALA A 174 0.25 4.03 15.90
C ALA A 174 -0.91 3.15 15.40
N LEU A 175 -1.68 3.56 14.38
CA LEU A 175 -2.75 2.76 13.79
C LEU A 175 -2.24 1.74 12.76
N VAL A 176 -1.10 2.00 12.12
CA VAL A 176 -0.54 1.13 11.06
C VAL A 176 -0.47 -0.34 11.45
N PRO A 177 0.11 -0.74 12.61
CA PRO A 177 0.26 -2.16 12.94
C PRO A 177 -1.09 -2.85 13.23
N TRP A 178 -2.13 -2.10 13.60
CA TRP A 178 -3.49 -2.62 13.78
C TRP A 178 -4.22 -2.88 12.47
N LEU A 179 -3.90 -2.09 11.43
CA LEU A 179 -4.52 -2.21 10.12
C LEU A 179 -3.81 -3.26 9.26
N ALA A 180 -2.48 -3.19 9.17
CA ALA A 180 -1.66 -4.11 8.39
C ALA A 180 -0.24 -4.19 8.93
N VAL A 181 0.13 -5.33 9.52
CA VAL A 181 1.45 -5.54 10.14
C VAL A 181 2.59 -5.46 9.11
N GLU A 182 2.31 -5.82 7.86
CA GLU A 182 3.26 -5.72 6.74
C GLU A 182 3.64 -4.28 6.36
N LEU A 183 2.85 -3.29 6.76
CA LEU A 183 3.15 -1.87 6.47
C LEU A 183 3.92 -1.17 7.58
N VAL A 184 4.20 -1.87 8.69
CA VAL A 184 5.00 -1.35 9.81
C VAL A 184 6.36 -0.80 9.35
N PRO A 185 7.12 -1.47 8.45
CA PRO A 185 8.38 -0.91 7.96
C PRO A 185 8.23 0.43 7.24
N ALA A 186 7.16 0.63 6.47
CA ALA A 186 6.88 1.90 5.81
C ALA A 186 6.52 3.00 6.83
N GLY A 187 5.70 2.65 7.83
CA GLY A 187 5.39 3.52 8.96
C GLY A 187 6.63 3.91 9.78
N LEU A 188 7.54 2.96 10.02
CA LEU A 188 8.78 3.20 10.77
C LEU A 188 9.68 4.22 10.07
N VAL A 189 9.78 4.15 8.73
CA VAL A 189 10.54 5.15 7.94
C VAL A 189 10.00 6.56 8.19
N ILE A 190 8.67 6.73 8.19
CA ILE A 190 8.00 8.01 8.45
C ILE A 190 8.17 8.43 9.92
N ALA A 191 7.99 7.51 10.87
CA ALA A 191 8.18 7.75 12.29
C ALA A 191 9.59 8.26 12.60
N VAL A 192 10.61 7.62 12.03
CA VAL A 192 12.00 8.03 12.19
C VAL A 192 12.26 9.39 11.56
N ALA A 193 11.65 9.71 10.41
CA ALA A 193 11.76 11.04 9.81
C ALA A 193 11.14 12.13 10.70
N ALA A 194 9.93 11.90 11.23
CA ALA A 194 9.26 12.79 12.17
C ALA A 194 10.06 12.97 13.47
N TRP A 195 10.57 11.86 14.03
CA TRP A 195 11.42 11.86 15.23
C TRP A 195 12.70 12.67 15.04
N ARG A 196 13.37 12.51 13.89
CA ARG A 196 14.57 13.30 13.54
C ARG A 196 14.24 14.78 13.35
N SER A 197 13.10 15.10 12.75
CA SER A 197 12.60 16.47 12.60
C SER A 197 12.41 17.16 13.96
N LEU A 198 11.70 16.52 14.89
CA LEU A 198 11.50 17.03 16.25
C LEU A 198 12.81 17.19 17.03
N GLY A 199 13.77 16.27 16.81
CA GLY A 199 15.11 16.36 17.39
C GLY A 199 15.90 17.58 16.92
N ARG A 200 15.86 17.90 15.61
CA ARG A 200 16.51 19.09 15.05
C ARG A 200 15.94 20.39 15.63
N SER A 201 14.63 20.40 15.87
CA SER A 201 13.92 21.54 16.46
C SER A 201 13.97 21.58 18.00
N ARG A 202 14.81 20.77 18.64
CA ARG A 202 15.01 20.68 20.10
C ARG A 202 13.71 20.42 20.89
N ARG A 203 12.71 19.76 20.28
CA ARG A 203 11.42 19.42 20.92
C ARG A 203 11.47 18.03 21.57
N THR A 204 12.36 17.83 22.53
CA THR A 204 12.62 16.52 23.17
C THR A 204 11.36 15.89 23.77
N LEU A 205 10.51 16.67 24.45
CA LEU A 205 9.28 16.15 25.05
C LEU A 205 8.32 15.56 24.00
N LEU A 206 8.09 16.27 22.89
CA LEU A 206 7.23 15.78 21.80
C LEU A 206 7.80 14.53 21.12
N ARG A 207 9.13 14.48 21.04
CA ARG A 207 9.85 13.33 20.50
C ARG A 207 9.66 12.08 21.37
N LEU A 208 9.72 12.22 22.69
CA LEU A 208 9.47 11.13 23.63
C LEU A 208 8.00 10.74 23.63
N LEU A 209 7.09 11.71 23.70
CA LEU A 209 5.64 11.46 23.69
C LEU A 209 5.18 10.72 22.42
N GLY A 210 5.72 11.09 21.26
CA GLY A 210 5.43 10.41 20.00
C GLY A 210 5.97 8.98 19.96
N LEU A 211 7.16 8.74 20.53
CA LEU A 211 7.74 7.40 20.64
C LEU A 211 6.94 6.52 21.60
N GLU A 212 6.57 7.06 22.76
CA GLU A 212 5.71 6.39 23.74
C GLU A 212 4.37 6.01 23.13
N LEU A 213 3.75 6.90 22.34
CA LEU A 213 2.47 6.59 21.70
C LEU A 213 2.55 5.39 20.75
N VAL A 214 3.60 5.31 19.93
CA VAL A 214 3.84 4.16 19.04
C VAL A 214 4.19 2.90 19.84
N ALA A 215 5.00 3.03 20.89
CA ALA A 215 5.40 1.92 21.75
C ALA A 215 4.22 1.32 22.52
N ILE A 216 3.36 2.16 23.10
CA ILE A 216 2.12 1.74 23.76
C ILE A 216 1.24 1.01 22.76
N SER A 217 1.02 1.56 21.56
CA SER A 217 0.20 0.90 20.54
C SER A 217 0.75 -0.48 20.16
N ALA A 218 2.05 -0.60 19.92
CA ALA A 218 2.70 -1.88 19.62
C ALA A 218 2.57 -2.88 20.79
N THR A 219 2.68 -2.41 22.04
CA THR A 219 2.55 -3.23 23.24
C THR A 219 1.11 -3.74 23.40
N VAL A 220 0.13 -2.86 23.24
CA VAL A 220 -1.29 -3.24 23.29
C VAL A 220 -1.61 -4.23 22.17
N LEU A 221 -1.13 -3.99 20.95
CA LEU A 221 -1.32 -4.93 19.84
C LEU A 221 -0.71 -6.29 20.15
N PHE A 222 0.48 -6.34 20.73
CA PHE A 222 1.14 -7.59 21.11
C PHE A 222 0.31 -8.38 22.12
N VAL A 223 -0.18 -7.70 23.17
CA VAL A 223 -1.03 -8.31 24.20
C VAL A 223 -2.34 -8.80 23.60
N VAL A 224 -3.03 -7.96 22.82
CA VAL A 224 -4.28 -8.31 22.14
C VAL A 224 -4.07 -9.45 21.16
N SER A 225 -2.95 -9.46 20.43
CA SER A 225 -2.65 -10.53 19.48
C SER A 225 -2.41 -11.87 20.17
N GLY A 226 -1.72 -11.85 21.32
CA GLY A 226 -1.55 -13.03 22.16
C GLY A 226 -2.86 -13.54 22.75
N MET A 227 -3.81 -12.66 23.06
CA MET A 227 -5.12 -13.05 23.59
C MET A 227 -6.09 -13.57 22.51
N LEU A 228 -6.14 -12.90 21.36
CA LEU A 228 -7.09 -13.21 20.28
C LEU A 228 -6.55 -14.29 19.34
N TYR A 229 -5.32 -14.13 18.85
CA TYR A 229 -4.72 -14.99 17.83
C TYR A 229 -3.66 -15.94 18.40
N GLY A 230 -3.43 -15.95 19.72
CA GLY A 230 -2.46 -16.80 20.44
C GLY A 230 -1.06 -16.84 19.82
N GLY A 231 -0.64 -15.71 19.28
CA GLY A 231 0.71 -15.48 18.77
C GLY A 231 0.97 -13.98 18.63
N LEU A 232 2.13 -13.63 18.08
CA LEU A 232 2.57 -12.24 18.07
C LEU A 232 1.87 -11.37 17.01
N THR A 233 1.18 -12.01 16.07
CA THR A 233 0.52 -11.37 14.93
C THR A 233 -0.80 -12.07 14.61
N PRO A 234 -1.74 -11.40 13.93
CA PRO A 234 -2.98 -12.03 13.46
C PRO A 234 -2.77 -13.33 12.67
N TYR A 235 -1.69 -13.40 11.89
CA TYR A 235 -1.29 -14.60 11.13
C TYR A 235 -1.03 -15.86 11.97
N ALA A 236 -0.94 -15.74 13.29
CA ALA A 236 -0.81 -16.91 14.16
C ALA A 236 -2.11 -17.73 14.23
N ALA A 237 -3.24 -17.14 13.87
CA ALA A 237 -4.53 -17.84 13.80
C ALA A 237 -4.75 -18.59 12.47
N GLU A 238 -3.86 -18.45 11.48
CA GLU A 238 -3.98 -19.18 10.20
C GLU A 238 -3.82 -20.69 10.37
N ALA A 239 -4.47 -21.45 9.49
CA ALA A 239 -4.32 -22.89 9.43
C ALA A 239 -2.85 -23.32 9.17
N PRO A 240 -2.41 -24.49 9.69
CA PRO A 240 -1.05 -24.98 9.49
C PRO A 240 -0.67 -25.07 8.00
N GLY A 241 0.42 -24.42 7.61
CA GLY A 241 0.92 -24.38 6.23
C GLY A 241 0.67 -23.06 5.49
N GLU A 242 -0.18 -22.18 6.01
CA GLU A 242 -0.47 -20.86 5.42
C GLU A 242 0.34 -19.72 6.07
N SER A 243 0.77 -19.91 7.33
CA SER A 243 1.55 -18.92 8.08
C SER A 243 3.00 -18.76 7.60
N PRO A 244 3.53 -17.52 7.47
CA PRO A 244 4.91 -17.26 7.08
C PRO A 244 5.96 -17.85 8.04
N ALA A 245 5.56 -18.16 9.28
CA ALA A 245 6.43 -18.73 10.30
C ALA A 245 6.73 -20.23 10.11
N ALA A 246 6.01 -20.93 9.23
CA ALA A 246 6.16 -22.38 9.06
C ALA A 246 7.28 -22.81 8.08
N THR A 247 7.93 -21.88 7.36
CA THR A 247 8.96 -22.22 6.36
C THR A 247 10.38 -21.94 6.85
N SER A 248 11.04 -22.96 7.40
CA SER A 248 12.34 -22.92 8.09
C SER A 248 13.59 -22.82 7.18
N TYR A 249 13.52 -22.26 5.96
CA TYR A 249 14.68 -22.23 5.04
C TYR A 249 14.98 -20.83 4.46
N PRO A 250 16.14 -20.22 4.80
CA PRO A 250 16.56 -18.91 4.27
C PRO A 250 16.60 -18.81 2.73
N LEU A 251 16.89 -19.92 2.06
CA LEU A 251 16.94 -20.01 0.60
C LEU A 251 15.59 -19.75 -0.09
N ILE A 252 14.48 -19.97 0.62
CA ILE A 252 13.12 -19.68 0.10
C ILE A 252 12.93 -18.18 -0.11
N TYR A 253 13.49 -17.33 0.76
CA TYR A 253 13.39 -15.88 0.62
C TYR A 253 14.20 -15.38 -0.59
N ALA A 254 15.38 -15.95 -0.86
CA ALA A 254 16.14 -15.64 -2.06
C ALA A 254 15.36 -16.04 -3.34
N GLY A 255 14.66 -17.17 -3.30
CA GLY A 255 13.76 -17.61 -4.37
C GLY A 255 12.58 -16.67 -4.64
N ARG A 256 12.24 -15.78 -3.70
CA ARG A 256 11.18 -14.76 -3.85
C ARG A 256 11.67 -13.44 -4.45
N ALA A 257 12.97 -13.28 -4.72
CA ALA A 257 13.54 -12.03 -5.22
C ALA A 257 12.93 -11.56 -6.55
N TYR A 258 12.45 -12.48 -7.41
CA TYR A 258 11.76 -12.13 -8.66
C TYR A 258 10.50 -11.28 -8.41
N ARG A 259 9.87 -11.41 -7.23
CA ARG A 259 8.67 -10.64 -6.86
C ARG A 259 8.92 -9.13 -6.83
N LEU A 260 10.15 -8.67 -6.60
CA LEU A 260 10.52 -7.25 -6.70
C LEU A 260 10.23 -6.66 -8.09
N VAL A 261 10.35 -7.49 -9.13
CA VAL A 261 10.06 -7.12 -10.52
C VAL A 261 8.62 -7.50 -10.87
N ALA A 262 8.18 -8.70 -10.47
CA ALA A 262 6.84 -9.20 -10.80
C ALA A 262 5.73 -8.28 -10.26
N LEU A 263 5.83 -7.79 -9.02
CA LEU A 263 4.83 -6.85 -8.46
C LEU A 263 4.70 -5.53 -9.25
N LEU A 264 5.70 -5.19 -10.08
CA LEU A 264 5.67 -4.00 -10.92
C LEU A 264 5.19 -4.30 -12.34
N VAL A 265 5.70 -5.37 -12.98
CA VAL A 265 5.54 -5.58 -14.43
C VAL A 265 4.92 -6.92 -14.81
N ASP A 266 4.65 -7.82 -13.86
CA ASP A 266 4.00 -9.09 -14.19
C ASP A 266 2.63 -8.86 -14.83
N ARG A 267 2.25 -9.78 -15.71
CA ARG A 267 0.96 -9.75 -16.39
C ARG A 267 -0.17 -9.77 -15.36
N GLU A 268 -0.20 -10.71 -14.42
CA GLU A 268 -1.33 -10.85 -13.51
C GLU A 268 -1.21 -9.97 -12.26
N LEU A 269 0.02 -9.72 -11.78
CA LEU A 269 0.29 -9.03 -10.52
C LEU A 269 0.67 -7.54 -10.68
N GLY A 270 1.13 -7.15 -11.86
CA GLY A 270 1.93 -5.93 -12.04
C GLY A 270 1.15 -4.64 -11.86
N LEU A 271 1.66 -3.78 -10.97
CA LEU A 271 1.11 -2.44 -10.77
C LEU A 271 1.18 -1.56 -12.03
N LEU A 272 2.26 -1.65 -12.80
CA LEU A 272 2.47 -0.82 -14.00
C LEU A 272 1.66 -1.29 -15.20
N ARG A 273 1.19 -2.55 -15.21
CA ARG A 273 0.18 -3.01 -16.19
C ARG A 273 -1.07 -2.15 -16.07
N TRP A 274 -1.56 -1.97 -14.85
CA TRP A 274 -2.82 -1.29 -14.59
C TRP A 274 -2.67 0.23 -14.46
N ALA A 275 -1.61 0.71 -13.83
CA ALA A 275 -1.34 2.14 -13.65
C ALA A 275 -0.01 2.57 -14.33
N PRO A 276 0.06 2.60 -15.68
CA PRO A 276 1.25 3.03 -16.42
C PRO A 276 1.81 4.39 -16.00
N VAL A 277 0.96 5.32 -15.55
CA VAL A 277 1.38 6.64 -15.01
C VAL A 277 2.38 6.52 -13.85
N LEU A 278 2.32 5.44 -13.06
CA LEU A 278 3.25 5.20 -11.95
C LEU A 278 4.66 4.85 -12.42
N ALA A 279 4.89 4.54 -13.71
CA ALA A 279 6.23 4.41 -14.27
C ALA A 279 7.03 5.72 -14.16
N LEU A 280 6.36 6.88 -14.12
CA LEU A 280 6.99 8.17 -13.89
C LEU A 280 7.64 8.25 -12.49
N ALA A 281 7.19 7.47 -11.51
CA ALA A 281 7.81 7.41 -10.20
C ALA A 281 9.25 6.87 -10.27
N LEU A 282 9.53 5.96 -11.21
CA LEU A 282 10.90 5.48 -11.48
C LEU A 282 11.77 6.59 -12.06
N ALA A 283 11.22 7.40 -12.96
CA ALA A 283 11.92 8.58 -13.49
C ALA A 283 12.17 9.62 -12.38
N GLY A 284 11.19 9.87 -11.51
CA GLY A 284 11.34 10.72 -10.33
C GLY A 284 12.40 10.22 -9.36
N LEU A 285 12.43 8.91 -9.09
CA LEU A 285 13.44 8.28 -8.25
C LEU A 285 14.85 8.45 -8.84
N TRP A 286 14.99 8.26 -10.15
CA TRP A 286 16.26 8.48 -10.84
C TRP A 286 16.72 9.95 -10.76
N LEU A 287 15.80 10.91 -10.93
CA LEU A 287 16.08 12.34 -10.79
C LEU A 287 16.51 12.70 -9.37
N LEU A 288 15.83 12.16 -8.35
CA LEU A 288 16.22 12.34 -6.95
C LEU A 288 17.63 11.82 -6.71
N TRP A 289 17.90 10.58 -7.13
CA TRP A 289 19.22 9.95 -6.96
C TRP A 289 20.33 10.77 -7.61
N ARG A 290 20.14 11.22 -8.86
CA ARG A 290 21.10 12.07 -9.56
C ARG A 290 21.30 13.42 -8.87
N GLY A 291 20.22 14.03 -8.36
CA GLY A 291 20.29 15.30 -7.65
C GLY A 291 21.04 15.22 -6.32
N ARG A 292 20.85 14.13 -5.56
CA ARG A 292 21.63 13.86 -4.33
C ARG A 292 23.12 13.80 -4.64
N ARG A 293 23.48 13.09 -5.71
CA ARG A 293 24.88 12.91 -6.15
C ARG A 293 25.54 14.20 -6.58
N GLN A 294 24.79 15.07 -7.25
CA GLN A 294 25.29 16.38 -7.69
C GLN A 294 25.31 17.41 -6.54
N GLY A 295 24.87 17.04 -5.33
CA GLY A 295 24.81 17.95 -4.20
C GLY A 295 23.86 19.12 -4.44
N LEU A 296 22.82 18.93 -5.27
CA LEU A 296 21.91 20.02 -5.66
C LEU A 296 21.21 20.65 -4.45
N ALA A 297 20.99 19.88 -3.37
CA ALA A 297 20.46 20.40 -2.11
C ALA A 297 21.34 21.48 -1.45
N ARG A 298 22.62 21.58 -1.79
CA ARG A 298 23.53 22.66 -1.32
C ARG A 298 23.52 23.87 -2.25
N ALA A 299 23.23 23.66 -3.54
CA ALA A 299 23.36 24.68 -4.58
C ALA A 299 22.04 25.39 -4.90
N VAL A 300 20.89 24.73 -4.72
CA VAL A 300 19.58 25.24 -5.13
C VAL A 300 18.67 25.40 -3.90
N PRO A 301 18.24 26.64 -3.57
CA PRO A 301 17.25 26.88 -2.53
C PRO A 301 15.96 26.09 -2.77
N GLY A 302 15.37 25.52 -1.71
CA GLY A 302 14.14 24.71 -1.79
C GLY A 302 14.35 23.26 -2.29
N TYR A 303 15.46 22.94 -2.96
CA TYR A 303 15.73 21.57 -3.43
C TYR A 303 15.89 20.58 -2.27
N ARG A 304 16.34 21.05 -1.11
CA ARG A 304 16.49 20.22 0.09
C ARG A 304 15.16 19.70 0.62
N GLU A 305 14.10 20.49 0.53
CA GLU A 305 12.74 20.06 0.93
C GLU A 305 12.24 18.99 -0.03
N LEU A 306 12.34 19.25 -1.34
CA LEU A 306 12.03 18.30 -2.40
C LEU A 306 12.76 16.96 -2.18
N GLU A 307 14.07 17.00 -1.94
CA GLU A 307 14.89 15.80 -1.74
C GLU A 307 14.53 15.02 -0.48
N ARG A 308 14.13 15.71 0.59
CA ARG A 308 13.66 15.10 1.85
C ARG A 308 12.31 14.44 1.66
N THR A 309 11.34 15.16 1.10
CA THR A 309 9.97 14.66 0.89
C THR A 309 9.95 13.50 -0.10
N GLY A 310 10.55 13.70 -1.28
CA GLY A 310 10.69 12.62 -2.27
C GLY A 310 11.53 11.45 -1.74
N GLY A 311 12.53 11.75 -0.91
CA GLY A 311 13.34 10.75 -0.23
C GLY A 311 12.56 9.89 0.75
N LEU A 312 11.74 10.51 1.59
CA LEU A 312 10.86 9.83 2.52
C LEU A 312 9.92 8.89 1.77
N CYS A 313 9.25 9.41 0.74
CA CYS A 313 8.33 8.65 -0.11
C CYS A 313 9.03 7.45 -0.76
N ALA A 314 10.20 7.65 -1.35
CA ALA A 314 10.97 6.58 -2.01
C ALA A 314 11.37 5.46 -1.04
N VAL A 315 11.83 5.81 0.17
CA VAL A 315 12.25 4.79 1.16
C VAL A 315 11.05 4.05 1.71
N SER A 316 9.92 4.72 1.97
CA SER A 316 8.69 4.06 2.42
C SER A 316 8.10 3.13 1.34
N CYS A 317 8.11 3.54 0.07
CA CYS A 317 7.69 2.69 -1.05
C CYS A 317 8.63 1.47 -1.20
N GLY A 318 9.95 1.70 -1.12
CA GLY A 318 10.95 0.63 -1.20
C GLY A 318 10.85 -0.38 -0.04
N ALA A 319 10.58 0.10 1.19
CA ALA A 319 10.34 -0.76 2.33
C ALA A 319 9.11 -1.67 2.12
N THR A 320 8.00 -1.10 1.62
CA THR A 320 6.78 -1.87 1.33
C THR A 320 7.01 -2.88 0.21
N LEU A 321 7.69 -2.49 -0.87
CA LEU A 321 8.04 -3.40 -1.95
C LEU A 321 8.90 -4.58 -1.46
N ALA A 322 9.85 -4.32 -0.55
CA ALA A 322 10.66 -5.37 0.05
C ALA A 322 9.82 -6.32 0.92
N VAL A 323 8.91 -5.79 1.74
CA VAL A 323 8.00 -6.62 2.55
C VAL A 323 7.11 -7.47 1.64
N ALA A 324 6.45 -6.86 0.66
CA ALA A 324 5.58 -7.53 -0.30
C ALA A 324 6.32 -8.62 -1.09
N ALA A 325 7.59 -8.38 -1.45
CA ALA A 325 8.38 -9.37 -2.16
C ALA A 325 8.79 -10.54 -1.27
N PHE A 326 9.29 -10.27 -0.06
CA PHE A 326 9.97 -11.30 0.74
C PHE A 326 9.13 -11.90 1.85
N LEU A 327 8.35 -11.08 2.56
CA LEU A 327 7.69 -11.48 3.81
C LEU A 327 6.23 -11.88 3.60
N VAL A 328 5.56 -11.34 2.60
CA VAL A 328 4.17 -11.73 2.30
C VAL A 328 4.11 -13.17 1.78
N PRO A 329 3.25 -14.04 2.35
CA PRO A 329 3.14 -15.44 1.94
C PRO A 329 2.73 -15.59 0.47
N THR A 330 1.59 -14.98 0.12
CA THR A 330 0.97 -15.08 -1.20
C THR A 330 0.78 -13.68 -1.80
N VAL A 331 1.22 -13.53 -3.05
CA VAL A 331 1.08 -12.28 -3.80
C VAL A 331 -0.08 -12.32 -4.80
N SER A 332 -0.64 -13.51 -5.05
CA SER A 332 -1.81 -13.76 -5.88
C SER A 332 -2.97 -14.26 -5.03
N GLY A 333 -4.19 -13.97 -5.48
CA GLY A 333 -5.41 -14.45 -4.89
C GLY A 333 -6.62 -13.79 -5.54
N PRO A 334 -7.84 -14.10 -5.05
CA PRO A 334 -9.09 -13.54 -5.55
C PRO A 334 -9.27 -12.08 -5.08
N TRP A 335 -8.40 -11.19 -5.56
CA TRP A 335 -8.42 -9.74 -5.35
C TRP A 335 -7.80 -9.03 -6.55
N PHE A 336 -8.08 -7.73 -6.69
CA PHE A 336 -7.49 -6.93 -7.77
C PHE A 336 -5.94 -6.88 -7.69
N PRO A 337 -5.19 -6.78 -8.79
CA PRO A 337 -3.73 -6.73 -8.72
C PRO A 337 -3.15 -5.56 -7.92
N ALA A 338 -1.88 -5.70 -7.54
CA ALA A 338 -1.11 -4.71 -6.79
C ALA A 338 -1.62 -4.37 -5.37
N ARG A 339 -2.48 -5.21 -4.78
CA ARG A 339 -2.92 -5.16 -3.37
C ARG A 339 -1.83 -4.67 -2.41
N HIS A 340 -0.75 -5.44 -2.33
CA HIS A 340 0.34 -5.26 -1.38
C HIS A 340 1.16 -3.99 -1.60
N LEU A 341 1.02 -3.33 -2.75
CA LEU A 341 1.64 -2.03 -3.05
C LEU A 341 0.65 -0.87 -2.95
N PHE A 342 -0.67 -1.13 -2.92
CA PHE A 342 -1.69 -0.10 -2.97
C PHE A 342 -1.56 0.90 -1.82
N ALA A 343 -1.23 0.41 -0.62
CA ALA A 343 -1.04 1.23 0.56
C ALA A 343 0.10 2.27 0.44
N VAL A 344 0.98 2.16 -0.55
CA VAL A 344 2.01 3.17 -0.83
C VAL A 344 1.84 3.88 -2.16
N VAL A 345 0.78 3.59 -2.93
CA VAL A 345 0.46 4.30 -4.17
C VAL A 345 0.33 5.82 -3.96
N PRO A 346 -0.35 6.34 -2.92
CA PRO A 346 -0.35 7.78 -2.62
C PRO A 346 1.05 8.37 -2.39
N LEU A 347 1.97 7.61 -1.78
CA LEU A 347 3.35 8.02 -1.58
C LEU A 347 4.18 8.00 -2.87
N MET A 348 3.74 7.29 -3.92
CA MET A 348 4.38 7.34 -5.22
C MET A 348 4.05 8.62 -6.00
N VAL A 349 2.97 9.33 -5.67
CA VAL A 349 2.51 10.53 -6.38
C VAL A 349 3.57 11.64 -6.45
N PRO A 350 4.26 12.03 -5.36
CA PRO A 350 5.32 13.05 -5.45
C PRO A 350 6.48 12.65 -6.36
N LEU A 351 6.81 11.35 -6.40
CA LEU A 351 7.85 10.81 -7.29
C LEU A 351 7.39 10.84 -8.75
N ALA A 352 6.17 10.38 -9.01
CA ALA A 352 5.59 10.39 -10.35
C ALA A 352 5.45 11.82 -10.87
N ALA A 353 5.05 12.77 -10.03
CA ALA A 353 4.89 14.17 -10.40
C ALA A 353 6.23 14.84 -10.73
N LEU A 354 7.32 14.44 -10.05
CA LEU A 354 8.68 14.84 -10.39
C LEU A 354 9.11 14.32 -11.78
N GLY A 355 8.79 13.06 -12.09
CA GLY A 355 9.01 12.48 -13.42
C GLY A 355 8.17 13.18 -14.50
N ALA A 356 6.91 13.47 -14.19
CA ALA A 356 5.96 14.13 -15.08
C ALA A 356 6.45 15.53 -15.49
N ARG A 357 6.92 16.32 -14.52
CA ARG A 357 7.51 17.64 -14.74
C ARG A 357 8.65 17.61 -15.75
N ARG A 358 9.44 16.53 -15.79
CA ARG A 358 10.57 16.41 -16.71
C ARG A 358 10.17 15.89 -18.09
N THR A 359 9.08 15.12 -18.16
CA THR A 359 8.62 14.45 -19.39
C THR A 359 7.12 14.68 -19.64
N PRO A 360 6.68 15.93 -19.92
CA PRO A 360 5.27 16.30 -20.09
C PRO A 360 4.45 15.40 -21.00
N ARG A 361 5.02 15.10 -22.18
CA ARG A 361 4.34 14.35 -23.24
C ARG A 361 4.15 12.89 -22.86
N VAL A 362 5.19 12.30 -22.26
CA VAL A 362 5.13 10.93 -21.73
C VAL A 362 4.14 10.87 -20.59
N ALA A 363 4.11 11.87 -19.70
CA ALA A 363 3.16 11.94 -18.61
C ALA A 363 1.72 12.05 -19.09
N ALA A 364 1.45 12.90 -20.09
CA ALA A 364 0.13 13.01 -20.69
C ALA A 364 -0.32 11.69 -21.35
N ALA A 365 0.58 11.03 -22.10
CA ALA A 365 0.28 9.75 -22.73
C ALA A 365 0.01 8.63 -21.71
N LEU A 366 0.89 8.47 -20.71
CA LEU A 366 0.71 7.46 -19.66
C LEU A 366 -0.51 7.76 -18.78
N GLY A 367 -0.75 9.02 -18.45
CA GLY A 367 -1.93 9.46 -17.71
C GLY A 367 -3.21 9.17 -18.50
N PHE A 368 -3.25 9.48 -19.79
CA PHE A 368 -4.38 9.14 -20.66
C PHE A 368 -4.61 7.62 -20.72
N LEU A 369 -3.57 6.83 -20.94
CA LEU A 369 -3.67 5.36 -20.97
C LEU A 369 -4.20 4.81 -19.64
N THR A 370 -3.72 5.33 -18.50
CA THR A 370 -4.22 4.95 -17.18
C THR A 370 -5.70 5.30 -17.01
N LEU A 371 -6.12 6.51 -17.38
CA LEU A 371 -7.52 6.93 -17.26
C LEU A 371 -8.45 6.18 -18.24
N ALA A 372 -7.97 5.87 -19.44
CA ALA A 372 -8.70 5.04 -20.40
C ALA A 372 -8.89 3.61 -19.87
N ALA A 373 -7.84 3.03 -19.27
CA ALA A 373 -7.92 1.73 -18.58
C ALA A 373 -9.00 1.74 -17.48
N SER A 374 -9.03 2.82 -16.71
CA SER A 374 -9.97 3.02 -15.61
C SER A 374 -11.42 3.10 -16.08
N VAL A 375 -11.68 3.88 -17.14
CA VAL A 375 -13.02 3.96 -17.74
C VAL A 375 -13.43 2.61 -18.29
N TRP A 376 -12.52 1.90 -18.97
CA TRP A 376 -12.80 0.57 -19.50
C TRP A 376 -13.13 -0.43 -18.40
N LEU A 377 -12.26 -0.55 -17.38
CA LEU A 377 -12.48 -1.44 -16.23
C LEU A 377 -13.81 -1.13 -15.55
N TYR A 378 -14.11 0.15 -15.35
CA TYR A 378 -15.38 0.56 -14.74
C TYR A 378 -16.59 0.12 -15.56
N LEU A 379 -16.57 0.31 -16.87
CA LEU A 379 -17.68 -0.07 -17.76
C LEU A 379 -17.83 -1.60 -17.86
N ASP A 380 -16.71 -2.31 -17.95
CA ASP A 380 -16.68 -3.77 -18.05
C ASP A 380 -17.25 -4.45 -16.81
N VAL A 381 -16.94 -3.94 -15.62
CA VAL A 381 -17.50 -4.44 -14.36
C VAL A 381 -18.94 -3.99 -14.15
N ARG A 382 -19.30 -2.77 -14.56
CA ARG A 382 -20.64 -2.21 -14.26
C ARG A 382 -21.74 -2.70 -15.20
N ILE A 383 -21.41 -2.98 -16.46
CA ILE A 383 -22.37 -3.29 -17.53
C ILE A 383 -22.00 -4.59 -18.26
N GLY A 384 -20.72 -4.95 -18.27
CA GLY A 384 -20.24 -6.20 -18.84
C GLY A 384 -20.35 -7.37 -17.88
N ASN A 385 -19.54 -8.40 -18.13
CA ASN A 385 -19.44 -9.61 -17.30
C ASN A 385 -18.13 -9.65 -16.50
N GLY A 386 -17.39 -8.54 -16.44
CA GLY A 386 -16.09 -8.48 -15.78
C GLY A 386 -16.21 -8.35 -14.27
N GLY A 387 -15.17 -8.77 -13.54
CA GLY A 387 -15.07 -8.60 -12.09
C GLY A 387 -13.81 -7.86 -11.67
N LEU A 388 -13.82 -7.31 -10.45
CA LEU A 388 -12.62 -6.68 -9.86
C LEU A 388 -11.56 -7.71 -9.42
N ALA A 389 -11.95 -8.94 -9.08
CA ALA A 389 -11.02 -10.00 -8.67
C ALA A 389 -10.79 -11.05 -9.77
N ALA A 390 -11.85 -11.44 -10.48
CA ALA A 390 -11.81 -12.42 -11.57
C ALA A 390 -12.31 -11.83 -12.89
N ASP A 391 -12.04 -12.52 -14.00
CA ASP A 391 -12.55 -12.17 -15.34
C ASP A 391 -12.29 -10.70 -15.73
N ARG A 392 -11.09 -10.22 -15.38
CA ARG A 392 -10.67 -8.84 -15.60
C ARG A 392 -10.44 -8.56 -17.09
N PRO A 393 -10.73 -7.35 -17.58
CA PRO A 393 -10.47 -6.99 -18.96
C PRO A 393 -8.98 -6.91 -19.25
N ASP A 394 -8.63 -7.04 -20.53
CA ASP A 394 -7.27 -6.92 -21.05
C ASP A 394 -6.81 -5.45 -21.24
N ALA A 395 -7.66 -4.50 -20.88
CA ALA A 395 -7.38 -3.08 -20.91
C ALA A 395 -6.22 -2.67 -19.95
N PRO A 396 -5.47 -1.60 -20.26
CA PRO A 396 -5.54 -0.78 -21.48
C PRO A 396 -4.83 -1.38 -22.69
N TRP A 397 -4.21 -2.56 -22.54
CA TRP A 397 -3.28 -3.09 -23.54
C TRP A 397 -3.95 -3.94 -24.61
N GLY A 398 -5.16 -4.43 -24.34
CA GLY A 398 -5.85 -5.35 -25.24
C GLY A 398 -5.00 -6.61 -25.48
N PRO A 399 -4.86 -7.07 -26.73
CA PRO A 399 -4.04 -8.25 -27.05
C PRO A 399 -2.54 -8.06 -26.73
N LEU A 400 -2.07 -6.81 -26.56
CA LEU A 400 -0.69 -6.53 -26.16
C LEU A 400 -0.41 -6.90 -24.69
N GLU A 401 -1.44 -7.22 -23.90
CA GLU A 401 -1.25 -7.82 -22.57
C GLU A 401 -0.35 -9.06 -22.62
N ALA A 402 -0.41 -9.83 -23.70
CA ALA A 402 0.45 -11.00 -23.92
C ALA A 402 1.95 -10.66 -23.94
N LEU A 403 2.33 -9.41 -24.18
CA LEU A 403 3.73 -8.97 -24.12
C LEU A 403 4.26 -8.81 -22.69
N PHE A 404 3.38 -8.67 -21.70
CA PHE A 404 3.80 -8.60 -20.30
C PHE A 404 4.35 -9.96 -19.85
N PRO A 405 5.43 -9.97 -19.03
CA PRO A 405 5.98 -11.21 -18.50
C PRO A 405 4.95 -11.93 -17.62
N SER A 406 4.85 -13.25 -17.76
CA SER A 406 4.07 -14.10 -16.85
C SER A 406 5.04 -14.92 -16.00
N PHE A 407 5.30 -14.42 -14.79
CA PHE A 407 6.08 -15.13 -13.78
C PHE A 407 5.25 -16.31 -13.27
N GLY A 408 5.87 -17.48 -13.12
CA GLY A 408 5.20 -18.73 -12.71
C GLY A 408 4.85 -19.67 -13.86
N GLN A 409 4.67 -19.15 -15.09
CA GLN A 409 4.38 -19.98 -16.26
C GLN A 409 5.59 -20.26 -17.14
N THR A 410 6.51 -19.30 -17.26
CA THR A 410 7.68 -19.40 -18.15
C THR A 410 8.99 -19.02 -17.45
N PRO A 411 10.14 -19.62 -17.81
CA PRO A 411 11.43 -19.30 -17.19
C PRO A 411 12.02 -17.95 -17.64
N GLY A 412 11.64 -17.44 -18.82
CA GLY A 412 12.19 -16.21 -19.42
C GLY A 412 12.10 -14.96 -18.53
N PRO A 413 10.94 -14.64 -17.94
CA PRO A 413 10.78 -13.54 -17.00
C PRO A 413 11.75 -13.56 -15.82
N TYR A 414 12.09 -14.74 -15.29
CA TYR A 414 13.05 -14.88 -14.19
C TYR A 414 14.46 -14.47 -14.62
N VAL A 415 14.86 -14.82 -15.85
CA VAL A 415 16.15 -14.40 -16.42
C VAL A 415 16.17 -12.89 -16.62
N LEU A 416 15.10 -12.31 -17.16
CA LEU A 416 14.98 -10.86 -17.32
C LEU A 416 15.09 -10.12 -15.97
N ALA A 417 14.39 -10.60 -14.94
CA ALA A 417 14.47 -10.04 -13.60
C ALA A 417 15.90 -10.13 -13.03
N ALA A 418 16.58 -11.25 -13.23
CA ALA A 418 17.98 -11.42 -12.82
C ALA A 418 18.92 -10.44 -13.54
N VAL A 419 18.76 -10.28 -14.87
CA VAL A 419 19.56 -9.35 -15.68
C VAL A 419 19.33 -7.90 -15.23
N LEU A 420 18.07 -7.50 -15.01
CA LEU A 420 17.74 -6.17 -14.50
C LEU A 420 18.35 -5.95 -13.11
N GLY A 421 18.29 -6.95 -12.23
CA GLY A 421 18.93 -6.92 -10.92
C GLY A 421 20.44 -6.69 -11.01
N VAL A 422 21.13 -7.46 -11.86
CA VAL A 422 22.57 -7.32 -12.10
C VAL A 422 22.91 -5.94 -12.67
N ALA A 423 22.12 -5.43 -13.62
CA ALA A 423 22.33 -4.11 -14.21
C ALA A 423 22.21 -2.99 -13.15
N VAL A 424 21.19 -3.05 -12.28
CA VAL A 424 21.03 -2.09 -11.19
C VAL A 424 22.21 -2.15 -10.22
N VAL A 425 22.64 -3.35 -9.81
CA VAL A 425 23.81 -3.52 -8.93
C VAL A 425 25.08 -2.98 -9.59
N ALA A 426 25.29 -3.27 -10.87
CA ALA A 426 26.44 -2.77 -11.62
C ALA A 426 26.47 -1.23 -11.66
N VAL A 427 25.32 -0.60 -11.93
CA VAL A 427 25.19 0.87 -11.90
C VAL A 427 25.53 1.41 -10.50
N LEU A 428 24.99 0.82 -9.44
CA LEU A 428 25.27 1.24 -8.06
C LEU A 428 26.75 1.07 -7.67
N VAL A 429 27.39 -0.03 -8.07
CA VAL A 429 28.82 -0.30 -7.81
C VAL A 429 29.72 0.65 -8.58
N LEU A 430 29.49 0.84 -9.88
CA LEU A 430 30.24 1.78 -10.71
C LEU A 430 30.12 3.20 -10.16
N ASP A 431 28.93 3.56 -9.70
CA ASP A 431 28.66 4.87 -9.13
C ASP A 431 29.31 5.06 -7.75
N ALA A 432 29.32 4.04 -6.89
CA ALA A 432 30.06 4.05 -5.62
C ALA A 432 31.58 4.24 -5.84
N ARG A 433 32.15 3.58 -6.86
CA ARG A 433 33.57 3.74 -7.23
C ARG A 433 33.90 5.16 -7.71
N ARG A 434 33.06 5.75 -8.57
CA ARG A 434 33.24 7.13 -9.07
C ARG A 434 33.18 8.18 -7.96
N SER A 435 32.36 7.91 -6.95
CA SER A 435 32.20 8.81 -5.79
C SER A 435 33.45 8.83 -4.92
N ARG A 436 34.00 7.65 -4.60
CA ARG A 436 35.28 7.53 -3.88
C ARG A 436 36.43 8.19 -4.63
N ALA A 437 36.49 8.04 -5.96
CA ALA A 437 37.53 8.68 -6.78
C ALA A 437 37.48 10.22 -6.72
N ARG A 438 36.27 10.82 -6.65
CA ARG A 438 36.11 12.28 -6.51
C ARG A 438 36.52 12.79 -5.12
N GLU A 439 36.22 12.03 -4.07
CA GLU A 439 36.65 12.39 -2.71
C GLU A 439 38.17 12.41 -2.58
N VAL A 440 38.84 11.38 -3.14
CA VAL A 440 40.32 11.27 -3.15
C VAL A 440 41.01 12.37 -3.97
N MET A 441 40.37 12.90 -5.02
CA MET A 441 40.92 14.02 -5.81
C MET A 441 40.66 15.41 -5.17
N SER A 442 39.75 15.49 -4.19
CA SER A 442 39.40 16.74 -3.50
C SER A 442 40.06 16.89 -2.12
N SER A 443 40.66 15.83 -1.60
CA SER A 443 41.58 15.81 -0.45
C SER A 443 43.01 15.99 -0.92
#